data_AF-A0A8S3GTK5-F1
#
_entry.id   AF-A0A8S3GTK5-F1
#
_cell.length_a   1.000
_cell.length_b   1.000
_cell.length_c   1.000
_cell.angle_alpha   90.00
_cell.angle_beta   90.00
_cell.angle_gamma   90.00
#
_symmetry.space_group_name_H-M   'P 1'
#
loop_
_entity.id
_entity.type
_entity.pdbx_description
1 polymer ?
#
loop_
_entity_poly.entity_id
_entity_poly.type
_entity_poly.pdbx_seq_one_letter_code
_entity_poly.pdbx_strand_id
1 'polypeptide(L)' 'LNHVHIANERYAAAKDSHAIVVCTEWDEFIRLDYELIYSTMQKPSYIFDGRLI' A
#
# COMPACT_ATOMS: atom_id res chain seq x y z
N LEU A 1 -0.39 17.70 12.17
CA LEU A 1 0.19 16.87 11.09
C LEU A 1 1.14 15.77 11.60
N ASN A 2 1.39 15.66 12.91
CA ASN A 2 2.40 14.74 13.48
C ASN A 2 2.14 13.23 13.30
N HIS A 3 1.03 12.86 12.66
CA HIS A 3 0.65 11.47 12.39
C HIS A 3 0.44 11.19 10.90
N VAL A 4 0.86 12.11 10.04
CA VAL A 4 0.75 11.99 8.58
C VAL A 4 2.16 12.00 8.00
N HIS A 5 2.50 10.93 7.28
CA HIS A 5 3.76 10.79 6.56
C HIS A 5 3.46 10.65 5.08
N ILE A 6 4.17 11.40 4.24
CA ILE A 6 4.08 11.29 2.79
C ILE A 6 5.28 10.47 2.33
N ALA A 7 5.02 9.34 1.67
CA ALA A 7 6.04 8.52 1.05
C ALA A 7 6.24 8.93 -0.40
N ASN A 8 7.48 9.14 -0.82
CA ASN A 8 7.84 9.49 -2.20
C ASN A 8 8.38 8.29 -3.01
N GLU A 9 8.49 7.12 -2.38
CA GLU A 9 8.99 5.89 -2.98
C GLU A 9 7.86 4.84 -3.03
N ARG A 10 7.76 4.11 -4.14
CA ARG A 10 6.61 3.24 -4.47
C ARG A 10 6.14 2.31 -3.35
N TYR A 11 7.08 1.71 -2.61
CA TYR A 11 6.77 0.71 -1.58
C TYR A 11 6.86 1.24 -0.15
N ALA A 12 7.36 2.47 0.04
CA ALA A 12 7.64 2.99 1.38
C ALA A 12 6.37 3.19 2.22
N ALA A 13 5.23 3.51 1.59
CA ALA A 13 3.95 3.63 2.28
C ALA A 13 3.40 2.28 2.78
N ALA A 14 3.73 1.18 2.09
CA ALA A 14 3.24 -0.15 2.43
C ALA A 14 4.09 -0.84 3.51
N LYS A 15 5.40 -0.54 3.55
CA LYS A 15 6.33 -1.12 4.52
C LYS A 15 5.87 -0.85 5.95
N ASP A 16 5.92 -1.89 6.79
CA ASP A 16 5.52 -1.85 8.21
C ASP A 16 4.06 -1.45 8.47
N SER A 17 3.22 -1.36 7.42
CA SER A 17 1.79 -1.09 7.54
C SER A 17 1.01 -2.40 7.79
N HIS A 18 -0.16 -2.26 8.42
CA HIS A 18 -1.11 -3.38 8.60
C HIS A 18 -2.14 -3.44 7.48
N ALA A 19 -2.41 -2.31 6.81
CA ALA A 19 -3.44 -2.21 5.79
C ALA A 19 -3.02 -1.24 4.69
N ILE A 20 -3.34 -1.60 3.45
CA ILE A 20 -3.27 -0.73 2.28
C ILE A 20 -4.70 -0.40 1.87
N VAL A 21 -4.96 0.87 1.55
CA VAL A 21 -6.25 1.33 1.03
C VAL A 21 -6.02 2.01 -0.31
N VAL A 22 -6.56 1.43 -1.39
CA VAL A 22 -6.48 2.00 -2.73
C VAL A 22 -7.59 3.02 -2.89
N CYS A 23 -7.23 4.29 -2.85
CA CYS A 23 -8.17 5.41 -2.90
C CYS A 23 -8.27 6.08 -4.27
N THR A 24 -7.51 5.66 -5.27
CA THR A 24 -7.49 6.22 -6.65
C THR A 24 -7.09 5.13 -7.64
N GLU A 25 -7.68 5.14 -8.83
CA GLU A 25 -7.57 4.13 -9.89
C GLU A 25 -6.32 4.27 -10.79
N TRP A 26 -5.16 4.56 -10.19
CA TRP A 26 -3.93 4.66 -11.00
C TRP A 26 -3.47 3.28 -11.48
N ASP A 27 -3.26 3.14 -12.79
CA ASP A 27 -2.76 1.92 -13.44
C ASP A 27 -1.47 1.37 -12.81
N GLU A 28 -0.69 2.25 -12.16
CA GLU A 28 0.54 1.91 -11.44
C GLU A 28 0.30 0.87 -10.34
N PHE A 29 -0.85 0.93 -9.65
CA PHE A 29 -1.18 0.01 -8.56
C PHE A 29 -1.44 -1.42 -9.03
N ILE A 30 -1.87 -1.62 -10.28
CA ILE A 30 -2.07 -2.96 -10.87
C ILE A 30 -0.72 -3.64 -11.14
N ARG A 31 0.34 -2.85 -11.31
CA ARG A 31 1.67 -3.33 -11.74
C ARG A 31 2.68 -3.45 -10.60
N LEU A 32 2.27 -3.21 -9.35
CA LEU A 32 3.16 -3.33 -8.19
C LEU A 32 3.51 -4.79 -7.90
N ASP A 33 4.71 -4.98 -7.33
CA ASP A 33 5.11 -6.28 -6.79
C ASP A 33 4.42 -6.51 -5.43
N TYR A 34 3.25 -7.13 -5.48
CA TYR A 34 2.46 -7.43 -4.28
C TYR A 34 3.08 -8.51 -3.38
N GLU A 35 3.94 -9.37 -3.92
CA GLU A 35 4.65 -10.37 -3.11
C GLU A 35 5.69 -9.67 -2.22
N LEU A 36 6.47 -8.75 -2.80
CA LEU A 36 7.39 -7.89 -2.06
C LEU A 36 6.63 -7.05 -1.02
N ILE A 37 5.53 -6.41 -1.41
CA ILE A 37 4.69 -5.63 -0.49
C ILE A 37 4.24 -6.50 0.69
N TYR A 38 3.63 -7.66 0.41
CA TYR A 38 3.15 -8.56 1.45
C TYR A 38 4.28 -9.02 2.37
N SER A 39 5.47 -9.30 1.85
CA SER A 39 6.63 -9.73 2.66
C SER A 39 7.11 -8.67 3.66
N THR A 40 6.84 -7.38 3.40
CA THR A 40 7.32 -6.24 4.20
C THR A 40 6.24 -5.59 5.09
N MET A 41 5.00 -6.07 5.03
CA MET A 41 3.89 -5.62 5.87
C MET A 41 3.83 -6.34 7.22
N GLN A 42 3.28 -5.66 8.22
CA GLN A 42 2.97 -6.24 9.53
C GLN A 42 1.82 -7.26 9.40
N LYS A 43 1.82 -8.30 10.25
CA LYS A 43 0.80 -9.37 10.22
C LYS A 43 -0.18 -9.24 11.39
N PRO A 44 -1.49 -9.44 11.17
CA PRO A 44 -2.16 -9.70 9.88
C PRO A 44 -2.13 -8.48 8.94
N SER A 45 -2.01 -8.73 7.63
CA SER A 45 -1.94 -7.70 6.60
C SER A 45 -3.18 -7.72 5.71
N TYR A 46 -3.72 -6.54 5.39
CA TYR A 46 -4.96 -6.38 4.60
C TYR A 46 -4.77 -5.43 3.41
N ILE A 47 -5.52 -5.68 2.34
CA ILE A 47 -5.67 -4.74 1.21
C ILE A 47 -7.16 -4.48 1.03
N PHE A 48 -7.53 -3.20 1.02
CA PHE A 48 -8.87 -2.72 0.71
C PHE A 48 -8.82 -1.96 -0.61
N ASP A 49 -9.35 -2.59 -1.66
CA ASP A 49 -9.49 -1.94 -2.95
C ASP A 49 -10.86 -1.27 -3.07
N GLY A 50 -10.88 0.07 -3.00
CA GLY A 50 -12.07 0.89 -3.17
C GLY A 50 -12.35 1.28 -4.62
N ARG A 51 -11.53 0.83 -5.57
CA ARG A 51 -11.54 1.26 -6.97
C ARG A 51 -11.77 0.12 -7.97
N LEU A 52 -11.73 -1.13 -7.51
CA LEU A 52 -11.99 -2.33 -8.32
C LEU A 52 -10.99 -2.49 -9.48
N ILE A 53 -9.70 -2.28 -9.18
CA ILE A 53 -8.59 -2.29 -10.16
C ILE A 53 -7.72 -3.54 -10.07
#